data_AF-A0A2J7KS37-F1
#
_entry.id   AF-A0A2J7KS37-F1
#
_cell.length_a   1.000
_cell.length_b   1.000
_cell.length_c   1.000
_cell.angle_alpha   90.00
_cell.angle_beta   90.00
_cell.angle_gamma   90.00
#
_symmetry.space_group_name_H-M   'P 1'
#
loop_
_entity.id
_entity.type
_entity.pdbx_description
1 polymer ?
#
loop_
_entity_poly.entity_id
_entity_poly.type
_entity_poly.pdbx_seq_one_letter_code
_entity_poly.pdbx_strand_id
1 'polypeptide(L)'
;MKLPMNLTIALLAGMSCLASWPGINIPVWAIFIGWAWYYALGATPDILKKIYASLLPGIATSVLCIAAINYMISLHISAMLAIIISVIITVYVLLLLLQIPCMNSSLPAFNAYSTVFAVYYGGFYPDTDGPDISLAVLWAATGLCTGPLLGYISIVCSRK
;
A
#
# COMPACT_ATOMS: atom_id res chain seq x y z
N MET A 1 29.78 9.45 -9.02
CA MET A 1 30.22 9.48 -7.60
C MET A 1 29.11 8.89 -6.76
N LYS A 2 29.35 7.83 -5.98
CA LYS A 2 28.34 7.21 -5.11
C LYS A 2 28.34 7.88 -3.74
N LEU A 3 27.15 8.20 -3.21
CA LEU A 3 26.98 8.84 -1.90
C LEU A 3 26.92 7.80 -0.77
N PRO A 4 27.22 8.16 0.50
CA PRO A 4 26.96 7.28 1.64
C PRO A 4 25.47 6.91 1.73
N MET A 5 25.15 5.66 2.07
CA MET A 5 23.77 5.15 2.11
C MET A 5 22.82 6.05 2.89
N ASN A 6 23.22 6.47 4.10
CA ASN A 6 22.38 7.31 4.96
C ASN A 6 22.05 8.65 4.29
N LEU A 7 23.01 9.25 3.58
CA LEU A 7 22.79 10.51 2.86
C LEU A 7 21.89 10.30 1.64
N THR A 8 22.10 9.22 0.87
CA THR A 8 21.23 8.89 -0.27
C THR A 8 19.78 8.69 0.16
N ILE A 9 19.54 7.92 1.22
CA ILE A 9 18.20 7.68 1.77
C ILE A 9 17.57 9.00 2.23
N ALA A 10 18.31 9.83 2.98
CA ALA A 10 17.79 11.11 3.45
C ALA A 10 17.39 12.04 2.29
N LEU A 11 18.22 12.14 1.25
CA LEU A 11 17.95 12.94 0.06
C LEU A 11 16.73 12.41 -0.71
N LEU A 12 16.66 11.10 -0.94
CA LEU A 12 15.53 10.47 -1.64
C LEU A 12 14.22 10.61 -0.84
N ALA A 13 14.27 10.52 0.49
CA ALA A 13 13.11 10.74 1.35
C ALA A 13 12.62 12.18 1.26
N GLY A 14 13.53 13.17 1.34
CA GLY A 14 13.18 14.58 1.13
C GLY A 14 12.56 14.84 -0.24
N MET A 15 13.14 14.26 -1.30
CA MET A 15 12.60 14.38 -2.66
C MET A 15 11.24 13.68 -2.83
N SER A 16 10.98 12.58 -2.13
CA SER A 16 9.68 11.88 -2.22
C SER A 16 8.51 12.71 -1.69
N CYS A 17 8.75 13.72 -0.86
CA CYS A 17 7.72 14.67 -0.42
C CYS A 17 7.11 15.46 -1.60
N LEU A 18 7.81 15.57 -2.74
CA LEU A 18 7.25 16.14 -3.97
C LEU A 18 6.06 15.33 -4.49
N ALA A 19 5.92 14.05 -4.11
CA ALA A 19 4.75 13.26 -4.46
C ALA A 19 3.45 13.80 -3.81
N SER A 20 3.58 14.51 -2.69
CA SER A 20 2.46 15.19 -2.02
C SER A 20 2.28 16.64 -2.47
N TRP A 21 2.96 17.06 -3.54
CA TRP A 21 2.77 18.40 -4.10
C TRP A 21 1.32 18.61 -4.54
N PRO A 22 0.75 19.83 -4.40
CA PRO A 22 -0.59 20.14 -4.86
C PRO A 22 -0.78 19.75 -6.34
N GLY A 23 -1.81 18.94 -6.60
CA GLY A 23 -2.12 18.40 -7.93
C GLY A 23 -1.58 17.00 -8.20
N ILE A 24 -0.60 16.52 -7.42
CA ILE A 24 -0.18 15.11 -7.43
C ILE A 24 -0.87 14.36 -6.29
N ASN A 25 -0.83 14.93 -5.08
CA ASN A 25 -1.56 14.44 -3.89
C ASN A 25 -1.34 12.97 -3.53
N ILE A 26 -0.21 12.37 -3.93
CA ILE A 26 0.13 11.00 -3.53
C ILE A 26 0.50 11.03 -2.04
N PRO A 27 -0.06 10.15 -1.20
CA PRO A 27 0.32 10.06 0.20
C PRO A 27 1.78 9.63 0.34
N VAL A 28 2.68 10.56 0.69
CA VAL A 28 4.12 10.25 0.87
C VAL A 28 4.35 9.18 1.93
N TRP A 29 3.46 9.10 2.93
CA TRP A 29 3.52 8.05 3.95
C TRP A 29 3.37 6.64 3.34
N ALA A 30 2.58 6.46 2.28
CA ALA A 30 2.45 5.17 1.60
C ALA A 30 3.73 4.78 0.88
N ILE A 31 4.46 5.77 0.35
CA ILE A 31 5.80 5.58 -0.23
C ILE A 31 6.77 5.08 0.84
N PHE A 32 6.79 5.72 2.02
CA PHE A 32 7.67 5.30 3.10
C PHE A 32 7.35 3.90 3.64
N ILE A 33 6.07 3.55 3.72
CA ILE A 33 5.64 2.20 4.09
C ILE A 33 6.20 1.18 3.09
N GLY A 34 6.00 1.38 1.79
CA GLY A 34 6.51 0.47 0.76
C GLY A 34 8.04 0.36 0.76
N TRP A 35 8.71 1.49 0.96
CA TRP A 35 10.18 1.56 1.07
C TRP A 35 10.68 0.75 2.28
N ALA A 36 10.01 0.86 3.43
CA ALA A 36 10.37 0.11 4.63
C ALA A 36 10.30 -1.40 4.41
N TRP A 37 9.30 -1.92 3.67
CA TRP A 37 9.22 -3.35 3.38
C TRP A 37 10.38 -3.85 2.53
N TYR A 38 10.82 -3.05 1.56
CA TYR A 38 11.94 -3.41 0.71
C TYR A 38 13.19 -3.70 1.54
N TYR A 39 13.48 -2.85 2.53
CA TYR A 39 14.58 -3.10 3.46
C TYR A 39 14.30 -4.25 4.42
N ALA A 40 13.09 -4.32 5.00
CA ALA A 40 12.73 -5.37 5.94
C ALA A 40 12.80 -6.77 5.33
N LEU A 41 12.58 -6.89 4.02
CA LEU A 41 12.60 -8.15 3.28
C LEU A 41 13.95 -8.46 2.62
N GLY A 42 15.00 -7.68 2.94
CA GLY A 42 16.39 -7.99 2.56
C GLY A 42 16.96 -7.19 1.38
N ALA A 43 16.18 -6.27 0.80
CA ALA A 43 16.66 -5.23 -0.11
C ALA A 43 17.43 -5.75 -1.35
N THR A 44 16.91 -6.82 -1.98
CA THR A 44 17.45 -7.40 -3.21
C THR A 44 16.55 -7.09 -4.42
N PRO A 45 17.05 -7.15 -5.67
CA PRO A 45 16.18 -6.95 -6.84
C PRO A 45 15.01 -7.94 -6.91
N ASP A 46 15.23 -9.19 -6.52
CA ASP A 46 14.21 -10.24 -6.57
C ASP A 46 13.06 -10.01 -5.60
N ILE A 47 13.30 -9.29 -4.49
CA ILE A 47 12.24 -9.00 -3.52
C ILE A 47 11.18 -8.05 -4.05
N LEU A 48 11.51 -7.21 -5.05
CA LEU A 48 10.54 -6.32 -5.69
C LEU A 48 9.40 -7.11 -6.32
N LYS A 49 9.72 -8.20 -7.03
CA LYS A 49 8.72 -9.08 -7.65
C LYS A 49 7.78 -9.66 -6.60
N LYS A 50 8.34 -10.10 -5.47
CA LYS A 50 7.58 -10.66 -4.35
C LYS A 50 6.65 -9.60 -3.72
N ILE A 51 7.17 -8.40 -3.48
CA ILE A 51 6.39 -7.28 -2.93
C ILE A 51 5.21 -6.96 -3.86
N TYR A 52 5.46 -6.74 -5.15
CA TYR A 52 4.41 -6.35 -6.09
C TYR A 52 3.37 -7.45 -6.32
N ALA A 53 3.80 -8.71 -6.37
CA ALA A 53 2.84 -9.81 -6.46
C ALA A 53 1.94 -9.90 -5.22
N SER A 54 2.49 -9.64 -4.03
CA SER A 54 1.73 -9.62 -2.77
C SER A 54 0.84 -8.39 -2.55
N LEU A 55 1.05 -7.29 -3.29
CA LEU A 55 0.14 -6.15 -3.26
C LEU A 55 -1.26 -6.51 -3.77
N LEU A 56 -1.31 -7.31 -4.85
CA LEU A 56 -2.56 -7.68 -5.53
C LEU A 56 -3.62 -8.27 -4.60
N PRO A 57 -3.35 -9.35 -3.83
CA PRO A 57 -4.36 -9.92 -2.94
C PRO A 57 -4.76 -8.95 -1.83
N GLY A 58 -3.85 -8.12 -1.32
CA GLY A 58 -4.15 -7.11 -0.30
C GLY A 58 -5.11 -6.03 -0.82
N ILE A 59 -4.82 -5.48 -2.00
CA ILE A 59 -5.70 -4.50 -2.66
C ILE A 59 -7.06 -5.13 -2.98
N ALA A 60 -7.07 -6.30 -3.63
CA ALA A 60 -8.31 -6.96 -4.02
C ALA A 60 -9.22 -7.23 -2.82
N THR A 61 -8.67 -7.76 -1.73
CA THR A 61 -9.44 -8.05 -0.51
C THR A 61 -9.89 -6.78 0.23
N SER A 62 -9.18 -5.67 0.12
CA SER A 62 -9.64 -4.39 0.68
C SER A 62 -10.84 -3.81 -0.07
N VAL A 63 -10.85 -3.89 -1.40
CA VAL A 63 -11.99 -3.49 -2.23
C VAL A 63 -13.22 -4.34 -1.91
N LEU A 64 -13.03 -5.66 -1.82
CA LEU A 64 -14.09 -6.58 -1.40
C LEU A 64 -14.61 -6.26 0.01
N CYS A 65 -13.73 -5.84 0.91
CA CYS A 65 -14.13 -5.52 2.28
C CYS A 65 -14.98 -4.25 2.33
N ILE A 66 -14.56 -3.19 1.63
CA ILE A 66 -15.33 -1.95 1.55
C ILE A 66 -16.71 -2.21 0.90
N ALA A 67 -16.76 -3.02 -0.15
CA ALA A 67 -18.02 -3.44 -0.76
C ALA A 67 -18.90 -4.23 0.22
N ALA A 68 -18.32 -5.17 0.97
CA ALA A 68 -19.03 -5.96 1.98
C ALA A 68 -19.56 -5.10 3.13
N ILE A 69 -18.80 -4.10 3.60
CA ILE A 69 -19.23 -3.14 4.62
C ILE A 69 -20.47 -2.38 4.13
N ASN A 70 -20.40 -1.80 2.93
CA ASN A 70 -21.51 -1.04 2.34
C ASN A 70 -22.75 -1.91 2.14
N TYR A 71 -22.57 -3.16 1.72
CA TYR A 71 -23.66 -4.12 1.58
C TYR A 71 -24.29 -4.48 2.93
N MET A 72 -23.50 -4.73 3.98
CA MET A 72 -24.05 -5.02 5.31
C MET A 72 -24.79 -3.82 5.91
N ILE A 73 -24.29 -2.61 5.70
CA ILE A 73 -24.96 -1.37 6.13
C ILE A 73 -26.29 -1.21 5.40
N SER A 74 -26.38 -1.52 4.10
CA SER A 74 -27.66 -1.45 3.36
C SER A 74 -28.69 -2.48 3.86
N LEU A 75 -28.24 -3.55 4.51
CA LEU A 75 -29.07 -4.52 5.24
C LEU A 75 -29.41 -4.07 6.67
N HIS A 76 -29.14 -2.82 7.05
CA HIS A 76 -29.40 -2.24 8.38
C HIS A 76 -28.60 -2.90 9.52
N ILE A 77 -27.48 -3.57 9.20
CA ILE A 77 -26.52 -4.02 10.22
C ILE A 77 -25.77 -2.80 10.75
N SER A 78 -25.51 -2.76 12.06
CA SER A 78 -24.76 -1.65 12.66
C SER A 78 -23.37 -1.50 12.03
N ALA A 79 -22.93 -0.25 11.82
CA ALA A 79 -21.69 0.02 11.08
C ALA A 79 -20.47 -0.69 11.67
N MET A 80 -20.33 -0.71 13.00
CA MET A 80 -19.22 -1.41 13.66
C MET A 80 -19.27 -2.92 13.42
N LEU A 81 -20.45 -3.54 13.49
CA LEU A 81 -20.60 -4.96 13.25
C LEU A 81 -20.35 -5.31 11.76
N ALA A 82 -20.83 -4.47 10.85
CA ALA A 82 -20.55 -4.59 9.41
C ALA A 82 -19.04 -4.57 9.13
N ILE A 83 -18.29 -3.66 9.77
CA ILE A 83 -16.83 -3.59 9.68
C ILE A 83 -16.19 -4.87 10.22
N ILE A 84 -16.54 -5.28 11.45
CA ILE A 84 -15.94 -6.48 12.09
C ILE A 84 -16.13 -7.71 11.22
N ILE A 85 -17.36 -8.00 10.79
CA ILE A 85 -17.67 -9.19 9.99
C ILE A 85 -16.96 -9.12 8.64
N SER A 86 -17.03 -7.98 7.95
CA SER A 86 -16.40 -7.82 6.64
C SER A 86 -14.89 -8.03 6.72
N VAL A 87 -14.22 -7.44 7.72
CA VAL A 87 -12.77 -7.60 7.93
C VAL A 87 -12.40 -9.04 8.26
N ILE A 88 -13.17 -9.73 9.12
CA ILE A 88 -12.91 -11.16 9.43
C ILE A 88 -12.91 -11.98 8.14
N ILE A 89 -13.94 -11.81 7.31
CA ILE A 89 -14.11 -12.57 6.06
C ILE A 89 -12.97 -12.26 5.09
N THR A 90 -12.70 -10.99 4.82
CA THR A 90 -11.72 -10.60 3.80
C THR A 90 -10.28 -10.81 4.21
N VAL A 91 -9.95 -10.68 5.50
CA VAL A 91 -8.62 -11.05 6.03
C VAL A 91 -8.44 -12.56 5.97
N TYR A 92 -9.45 -13.37 6.26
CA TYR A 92 -9.36 -14.82 6.08
C TYR A 92 -9.10 -15.18 4.60
N VAL A 93 -9.84 -14.57 3.67
CA VAL A 93 -9.59 -14.74 2.23
C VAL A 93 -8.18 -14.29 1.84
N LEU A 94 -7.70 -13.16 2.37
CA LEU A 94 -6.32 -12.71 2.16
C LEU A 94 -5.31 -13.78 2.59
N LEU A 95 -5.46 -14.34 3.79
CA LEU A 95 -4.58 -15.40 4.30
C LEU A 95 -4.58 -16.65 3.42
N LEU A 96 -5.72 -17.00 2.81
CA LEU A 96 -5.82 -18.08 1.82
C LEU A 96 -5.08 -17.74 0.52
N LEU A 97 -5.24 -16.53 0.01
CA LEU A 97 -4.52 -16.07 -1.20
C LEU A 97 -3.00 -16.03 -0.98
N LEU A 98 -2.55 -15.72 0.24
CA LEU A 98 -1.13 -15.75 0.61
C LEU A 98 -0.52 -17.15 0.63
N GLN A 99 -1.32 -18.22 0.57
CA GLN A 99 -0.82 -19.58 0.37
C GLN A 99 -0.34 -19.82 -1.07
N ILE A 100 -0.70 -18.96 -2.02
CA ILE A 100 -0.22 -19.03 -3.40
C ILE A 100 1.26 -18.64 -3.42
N PRO A 101 2.19 -19.49 -3.93
CA PRO A 101 3.63 -19.29 -3.80
C PRO A 101 4.15 -17.94 -4.31
N CYS A 102 3.53 -17.37 -5.36
CA CYS A 102 3.95 -16.08 -5.91
C CYS A 102 3.48 -14.87 -5.08
N MET A 103 2.50 -15.03 -4.19
CA MET A 103 1.88 -13.96 -3.40
C MET A 103 2.22 -14.05 -1.91
N ASN A 104 3.13 -14.93 -1.50
CA ASN A 104 3.34 -15.33 -0.09
C ASN A 104 4.14 -14.34 0.80
N SER A 105 4.00 -13.03 0.59
CA SER A 105 4.53 -12.00 1.49
C SER A 105 3.41 -11.31 2.26
N SER A 106 3.25 -11.66 3.53
CA SER A 106 2.21 -11.10 4.39
C SER A 106 2.39 -9.61 4.65
N LEU A 107 3.64 -9.13 4.83
CA LEU A 107 3.91 -7.74 5.19
C LEU A 107 3.41 -6.73 4.13
N PRO A 108 3.80 -6.84 2.83
CA PRO A 108 3.22 -6.00 1.78
C PRO A 108 1.72 -6.18 1.61
N ALA A 109 1.21 -7.41 1.74
CA ALA A 109 -0.19 -7.70 1.48
C ALA A 109 -1.14 -7.10 2.54
N PHE A 110 -0.82 -7.26 3.83
CA PHE A 110 -1.61 -6.67 4.92
C PHE A 110 -1.53 -5.15 4.91
N ASN A 111 -0.35 -4.59 4.62
CA ASN A 111 -0.25 -3.14 4.54
C ASN A 111 -0.91 -2.59 3.27
N ALA A 112 -0.94 -3.32 2.17
CA ALA A 112 -1.75 -2.94 1.01
C ALA A 112 -3.24 -2.93 1.35
N TYR A 113 -3.70 -3.96 2.06
CA TYR A 113 -5.06 -4.05 2.57
C TYR A 113 -5.43 -2.82 3.41
N SER A 114 -4.62 -2.49 4.42
CA SER A 114 -4.87 -1.33 5.31
C SER A 114 -4.66 0.03 4.63
N THR A 115 -3.73 0.16 3.69
CA THR A 115 -3.46 1.41 2.98
C THR A 115 -4.64 1.84 2.13
N VAL A 116 -5.32 0.90 1.46
CA VAL A 116 -6.53 1.25 0.68
C VAL A 116 -7.63 1.81 1.60
N PHE A 117 -7.81 1.26 2.81
CA PHE A 117 -8.74 1.85 3.79
C PHE A 117 -8.33 3.26 4.20
N ALA A 118 -7.05 3.45 4.53
CA ALA A 118 -6.55 4.76 4.95
C ALA A 118 -6.75 5.79 3.84
N VAL A 119 -6.44 5.44 2.59
CA VAL A 119 -6.66 6.31 1.43
C VAL A 119 -8.13 6.58 1.18
N TYR A 120 -8.97 5.54 1.15
CA TYR A 120 -10.40 5.65 0.86
C TYR A 120 -11.16 6.49 1.90
N TYR A 121 -11.04 6.13 3.18
CA TYR A 121 -11.75 6.83 4.27
C TYR A 121 -11.08 8.14 4.68
N GLY A 122 -9.78 8.28 4.47
CA GLY A 122 -9.05 9.52 4.73
C GLY A 122 -9.14 10.54 3.60
N GLY A 123 -9.68 10.17 2.43
CA GLY A 123 -9.76 11.06 1.27
C GLY A 123 -8.38 11.43 0.71
N PHE A 124 -7.38 10.54 0.79
CA PHE A 124 -6.01 10.83 0.32
C PHE A 124 -5.84 10.61 -1.19
N TYR A 125 -6.73 11.19 -1.97
CA TYR A 125 -6.77 11.18 -3.43
C TYR A 125 -7.43 12.50 -3.91
N PRO A 126 -7.36 12.86 -5.20
CA PRO A 126 -7.94 14.11 -5.70
C PRO A 126 -9.42 14.20 -5.39
N ASP A 127 -9.89 15.42 -5.09
CA ASP A 127 -11.28 15.67 -4.75
C ASP A 127 -12.22 15.22 -5.88
N THR A 128 -13.25 14.50 -5.49
CA THR A 128 -14.35 14.02 -6.34
C THR A 128 -15.69 14.32 -5.68
N ASP A 129 -16.79 14.20 -6.44
CA ASP A 129 -18.17 14.33 -5.93
C ASP A 129 -18.60 13.12 -5.08
N GLY A 130 -17.82 12.81 -4.05
CA GLY A 130 -18.02 11.69 -3.12
C GLY A 130 -16.85 10.69 -3.11
N PRO A 131 -16.93 9.65 -2.25
CA PRO A 131 -15.87 8.67 -2.12
C PRO A 131 -15.67 7.83 -3.40
N ASP A 132 -14.43 7.73 -3.87
CA ASP A 132 -14.07 6.97 -5.07
C ASP A 132 -13.06 5.86 -4.72
N ILE A 133 -13.54 4.61 -4.76
CA ILE A 133 -12.71 3.44 -4.46
C ILE A 133 -11.66 3.19 -5.54
N SER A 134 -11.93 3.53 -6.81
CA SER A 134 -10.97 3.35 -7.90
C SER A 134 -9.80 4.32 -7.77
N LEU A 135 -10.07 5.59 -7.45
CA LEU A 135 -9.03 6.56 -7.14
C LEU A 135 -8.27 6.19 -5.87
N ALA A 136 -8.97 5.73 -4.82
CA ALA A 136 -8.31 5.31 -3.60
C ALA A 136 -7.34 4.15 -3.83
N VAL A 137 -7.75 3.15 -4.61
CA VAL A 137 -6.88 2.04 -5.03
C VAL A 137 -5.70 2.54 -5.85
N LEU A 138 -5.93 3.44 -6.80
CA LEU A 138 -4.86 3.99 -7.65
C LEU A 138 -3.83 4.76 -6.84
N TRP A 139 -4.25 5.61 -5.90
CA TRP A 139 -3.35 6.39 -5.06
C TRP A 139 -2.60 5.52 -4.05
N ALA A 140 -3.29 4.55 -3.43
CA ALA A 140 -2.67 3.56 -2.57
C ALA A 140 -1.61 2.75 -3.33
N ALA A 141 -1.98 2.17 -4.47
CA ALA A 141 -1.08 1.37 -5.30
C ALA A 141 0.12 2.18 -5.77
N THR A 142 -0.10 3.42 -6.22
CA THR A 142 0.98 4.30 -6.68
C THR A 142 1.98 4.60 -5.57
N GLY A 143 1.51 4.96 -4.37
CA GLY A 143 2.37 5.18 -3.21
C GLY A 143 3.16 3.91 -2.84
N LEU A 144 2.47 2.79 -2.68
CA LEU A 144 3.05 1.52 -2.26
C LEU A 144 4.02 0.92 -3.30
N CYS A 145 3.80 1.14 -4.59
CA CYS A 145 4.71 0.70 -5.65
C CYS A 145 5.94 1.59 -5.76
N THR A 146 5.81 2.89 -5.48
CA THR A 146 6.93 3.85 -5.58
C THR A 146 7.96 3.62 -4.47
N GLY A 147 7.51 3.27 -3.26
CA GLY A 147 8.38 3.04 -2.10
C GLY A 147 9.51 2.02 -2.32
N PRO A 148 9.23 0.76 -2.68
CA PRO A 148 10.25 -0.27 -2.92
C PRO A 148 11.23 0.12 -4.02
N LEU A 149 10.75 0.85 -5.03
CA LEU A 149 11.53 1.43 -6.12
C LEU A 149 12.57 2.44 -5.60
N LEU A 150 12.17 3.36 -4.72
CA LEU A 150 13.10 4.28 -4.05
C LEU A 150 14.09 3.54 -3.15
N GLY A 151 13.66 2.45 -2.50
CA GLY A 151 14.54 1.56 -1.75
C GLY A 151 15.62 0.92 -2.61
N TYR A 152 15.24 0.43 -3.79
CA TYR A 152 16.20 -0.11 -4.75
C TYR A 152 17.17 0.97 -5.28
N ILE A 153 16.66 2.14 -5.66
CA ILE A 153 17.48 3.27 -6.12
C ILE A 153 18.49 3.69 -5.06
N SER A 154 18.08 3.70 -3.78
CA SER A 154 18.97 3.98 -2.66
C SER A 154 20.18 3.07 -2.64
N ILE A 155 20.01 1.77 -2.95
CA ILE A 155 21.13 0.82 -2.98
C ILE A 155 22.03 1.04 -4.19
N VAL A 156 21.45 1.27 -5.37
CA VAL A 156 22.21 1.45 -6.61
C VAL A 156 23.08 2.71 -6.56
N CYS A 157 22.51 3.81 -6.06
CA CYS A 157 23.17 5.12 -5.97
C CYS A 157 24.16 5.23 -4.80
N SER A 158 24.10 4.31 -3.84
CA SER A 158 24.95 4.36 -2.64
C SER A 158 26.22 3.52 -2.76
N ARG A 159 27.27 3.97 -2.08
CA ARG A 159 28.41 3.13 -1.72
C ARG A 159 28.09 2.44 -0.40
N LYS A 160 28.50 1.17 -0.28
CA LYS A 160 28.44 0.43 0.98
C LYS A 160 29.32 1.10 2.03
#